data_AF-A0A9D4QF32-F1
#
_entry.id   AF-A0A9D4QF32-F1
#
_cell.length_a   1.000
_cell.length_b   1.000
_cell.length_c   1.000
_cell.angle_alpha   90.00
_cell.angle_beta   90.00
_cell.angle_gamma   90.00
#
_symmetry.space_group_name_H-M   'P 1'
#
loop_
_entity.id
_entity.type
_entity.pdbx_description
1 polymer ?
#
loop_
_entity_poly.entity_id
_entity_poly.type
_entity_poly.pdbx_seq_one_letter_code
_entity_poly.pdbx_strand_id
1 'polypeptide(L)'
;MQGDLQHPAALTAYMLITLEECDAEGFKASALSKQRAASFVERHVRKGDSPGGLALAAYALSLANSPGRQNVIQWLEESVRYDQGERHVPGNGDVYSAQATSYAIMTFIRELKDVNYITSFVQWLGKKMSPRGSLQTSRDTVMALQALAKYAAYAKENSLDLSCQVTLSNNKDFKENVRIKRDNATVLNKVEINQPGEQIFVSAKGSGTGILFFNYTYNVKVPDDICKFNVTVNFEQKHPSQVEILTRISRSIEDGGVHREKYPKPDYRMEVCAR
;
A
#
# COMPACT_ATOMS: atom_id res chain seq x y z
N MET A 1 -8.12 -7.89 -11.85
CA MET A 1 -7.52 -6.58 -12.16
C MET A 1 -8.62 -5.59 -12.56
N GLN A 2 -9.65 -5.42 -11.72
CA GLN A 2 -10.76 -4.49 -11.93
C GLN A 2 -11.47 -4.42 -10.58
N GLY A 3 -11.05 -3.47 -9.78
CA GLY A 3 -11.54 -3.29 -8.43
C GLY A 3 -12.05 -1.87 -8.33
N ASP A 4 -13.36 -1.73 -8.21
CA ASP A 4 -14.17 -0.55 -7.87
C ASP A 4 -13.93 0.81 -8.57
N LEU A 5 -12.91 0.96 -9.41
CA LEU A 5 -12.88 1.99 -10.47
C LEU A 5 -13.79 1.57 -11.64
N GLN A 6 -14.95 0.98 -11.34
CA GLN A 6 -15.99 0.63 -12.31
C GLN A 6 -16.71 1.90 -12.75
N HIS A 7 -15.96 2.80 -13.37
CA HIS A 7 -16.51 3.93 -14.08
C HIS A 7 -16.34 3.67 -15.57
N PRO A 8 -17.37 3.86 -16.42
CA PRO A 8 -17.26 3.64 -17.87
C PRO A 8 -16.10 4.43 -18.52
N ALA A 9 -15.76 5.58 -17.94
CA ALA A 9 -14.64 6.40 -18.39
C ALA A 9 -13.29 6.12 -17.71
N ALA A 10 -13.20 5.14 -16.79
CA ALA A 10 -11.98 4.91 -16.01
C ALA A 10 -10.78 4.59 -16.90
N LEU A 11 -10.91 3.66 -17.85
CA LEU A 11 -9.81 3.30 -18.75
C LEU A 11 -9.37 4.50 -19.61
N THR A 12 -10.32 5.30 -20.10
CA THR A 12 -10.02 6.51 -20.87
C THR A 12 -9.32 7.56 -20.01
N ALA A 13 -9.74 7.75 -18.76
CA ALA A 13 -9.10 8.66 -17.82
C ALA A 13 -7.68 8.21 -17.48
N TYR A 14 -7.46 6.91 -17.27
CA TYR A 14 -6.13 6.32 -17.11
C TYR A 14 -5.22 6.62 -18.30
N MET A 15 -5.69 6.34 -19.51
CA MET A 15 -4.91 6.61 -20.73
C MET A 15 -4.63 8.11 -20.87
N LEU A 16 -5.60 8.98 -20.57
CA LEU A 16 -5.39 10.42 -20.60
C LEU A 16 -4.30 10.86 -19.61
N ILE A 17 -4.34 10.37 -18.36
CA ILE A 17 -3.29 10.65 -17.37
C ILE A 17 -1.92 10.23 -17.91
N THR A 18 -1.81 9.01 -18.44
CA THR A 18 -0.55 8.52 -19.01
C THR A 18 -0.06 9.40 -20.15
N LEU A 19 -0.92 9.80 -21.07
CA LEU A 19 -0.53 10.66 -22.20
C LEU A 19 -0.10 12.06 -21.75
N GLU A 20 -0.74 12.64 -20.74
CA GLU A 20 -0.35 13.95 -20.20
C GLU A 20 0.96 13.89 -19.39
N GLU A 21 1.16 12.83 -18.60
CA GLU A 21 2.40 12.65 -17.82
C GLU A 21 3.60 12.34 -18.74
N CYS A 22 3.44 11.48 -19.76
CA CYS A 22 4.51 11.18 -20.71
C CYS A 22 4.86 12.35 -21.63
N ASP A 23 3.90 13.23 -21.94
CA ASP A 23 4.16 14.45 -22.74
C ASP A 23 5.07 15.42 -21.97
N ALA A 24 4.93 15.50 -20.64
CA ALA A 24 5.84 16.25 -19.79
C ALA A 24 7.27 15.67 -19.78
N GLU A 25 7.43 14.38 -20.08
CA GLU A 25 8.72 13.67 -20.20
C GLU A 25 9.28 13.65 -21.64
N GLY A 26 8.61 14.30 -22.59
CA GLY A 26 9.07 14.46 -23.97
C GLY A 26 8.46 13.48 -24.99
N PHE A 27 7.57 12.58 -24.59
CA PHE A 27 6.80 11.75 -25.50
C PHE A 27 5.54 12.48 -25.98
N LYS A 28 5.62 13.08 -27.17
CA LYS A 28 4.53 13.88 -27.72
C LYS A 28 3.39 13.03 -28.29
N ALA A 29 2.35 12.86 -27.49
CA ALA A 29 1.07 12.34 -27.96
C ALA A 29 0.31 13.38 -28.79
N SER A 30 -0.55 12.94 -29.70
CA SER A 30 -1.41 13.83 -30.49
C SER A 30 -2.33 14.65 -29.57
N ALA A 31 -2.23 15.99 -29.66
CA ALA A 31 -3.07 16.92 -28.90
C ALA A 31 -4.57 16.68 -29.15
N LEU A 32 -4.94 16.34 -30.38
CA LEU A 32 -6.32 16.01 -30.74
C LEU A 32 -6.81 14.75 -30.02
N SER A 33 -5.94 13.74 -29.87
CA SER A 33 -6.28 12.52 -29.13
C SER A 33 -6.49 12.79 -27.65
N LYS A 34 -5.60 13.58 -27.03
CA LYS A 34 -5.74 14.01 -25.62
C LYS A 34 -7.03 14.81 -25.41
N GLN A 35 -7.32 15.77 -26.28
CA GLN A 35 -8.55 16.56 -26.24
C GLN A 35 -9.80 15.68 -26.36
N ARG A 36 -9.83 14.74 -27.31
CA ARG A 36 -10.96 13.80 -27.48
C ARG A 36 -11.15 12.90 -26.27
N ALA A 37 -10.07 12.42 -25.66
CA ALA A 37 -10.12 11.64 -24.44
C ALA A 37 -10.68 12.48 -23.26
N ALA A 38 -10.22 13.72 -23.10
CA ALA A 38 -10.74 14.64 -22.08
C ALA A 38 -12.25 14.90 -22.27
N SER A 39 -12.69 15.23 -23.49
CA SER A 39 -14.11 15.43 -23.80
C SER A 39 -14.94 14.15 -23.67
N PHE A 40 -14.34 12.96 -23.81
CA PHE A 40 -15.02 11.70 -23.53
C PHE A 40 -15.23 11.52 -22.03
N VAL A 41 -14.20 11.71 -21.21
CA VAL A 41 -14.28 11.61 -19.74
C VAL A 41 -15.33 12.60 -19.21
N GLU A 42 -15.26 13.86 -19.62
CA GLU A 42 -16.19 14.91 -19.20
C GLU A 42 -17.67 14.59 -19.50
N ARG A 43 -17.96 13.97 -20.64
CA ARG A 43 -19.35 13.60 -21.02
C ARG A 43 -19.90 12.39 -20.28
N HIS A 44 -19.04 11.56 -19.71
CA HIS A 44 -19.44 10.28 -19.11
C HIS A 44 -19.37 10.29 -17.58
N VAL A 45 -18.74 11.31 -16.99
CA VAL A 45 -18.72 11.53 -15.54
C VAL A 45 -19.90 12.40 -15.14
N ARG A 46 -20.60 11.99 -14.09
CA ARG A 46 -21.82 12.63 -13.59
C ARG A 46 -21.74 12.81 -12.07
N LYS A 47 -22.52 13.75 -11.57
CA LYS A 47 -22.75 13.88 -10.13
C LYS A 47 -23.38 12.60 -9.59
N GLY A 48 -22.82 12.05 -8.52
CA GLY A 48 -23.28 10.80 -7.89
C GLY A 48 -22.54 9.54 -8.34
N ASP A 49 -21.59 9.64 -9.26
CA ASP A 49 -20.69 8.52 -9.57
C ASP A 49 -19.81 8.15 -8.37
N SER A 50 -19.20 6.96 -8.43
CA SER A 50 -18.32 6.47 -7.37
C SER A 50 -17.24 7.51 -7.01
N PRO A 51 -16.96 7.75 -5.71
CA PRO A 51 -15.95 8.74 -5.29
C PRO A 51 -14.56 8.47 -5.90
N GLY A 52 -14.18 7.20 -6.04
CA GLY A 52 -12.94 6.82 -6.73
C GLY A 52 -12.94 7.15 -8.22
N GLY A 53 -14.06 6.96 -8.91
CA GLY A 53 -14.24 7.39 -10.30
C GLY A 53 -14.16 8.91 -10.46
N LEU A 54 -14.79 9.66 -9.56
CA LEU A 54 -14.71 11.12 -9.50
C LEU A 54 -13.27 11.59 -9.27
N ALA A 55 -12.54 10.97 -8.34
CA ALA A 55 -11.15 11.31 -8.06
C ALA A 55 -10.23 11.08 -9.27
N LEU A 56 -10.36 9.91 -9.93
CA LEU A 56 -9.61 9.59 -11.14
C LEU A 56 -9.92 10.60 -12.27
N ALA A 57 -11.20 10.86 -12.50
CA ALA A 57 -11.65 11.78 -13.55
C ALA A 57 -11.19 13.22 -13.28
N ALA A 58 -11.32 13.70 -12.04
CA ALA A 58 -10.87 15.01 -11.63
C ALA A 58 -9.38 15.18 -11.92
N TYR A 59 -8.55 14.21 -11.53
CA TYR A 59 -7.12 14.26 -11.81
C TYR A 59 -6.80 14.29 -13.31
N ALA A 60 -7.42 13.40 -14.09
CA ALA A 60 -7.22 13.33 -15.54
C ALA A 60 -7.60 14.65 -16.24
N LEU A 61 -8.74 15.24 -15.87
CA LEU A 61 -9.23 16.49 -16.45
C LEU A 61 -8.40 17.71 -15.98
N SER A 62 -7.87 17.69 -14.75
CA SER A 62 -6.94 18.70 -14.24
C SER A 62 -5.58 18.66 -14.92
N LEU A 63 -5.07 17.50 -15.29
CA LEU A 63 -3.85 17.39 -16.10
C LEU A 63 -4.07 17.96 -17.50
N ALA A 64 -5.18 17.59 -18.15
CA ALA A 64 -5.53 18.03 -19.50
C ALA A 64 -6.04 19.49 -19.58
N ASN A 65 -6.12 20.20 -18.46
CA ASN A 65 -6.71 21.54 -18.35
C ASN A 65 -8.11 21.65 -18.98
N SER A 66 -8.94 20.60 -18.84
CA SER A 66 -10.30 20.57 -19.41
C SER A 66 -11.20 21.63 -18.76
N PRO A 67 -12.13 22.25 -19.51
CA PRO A 67 -13.09 23.22 -18.97
C PRO A 67 -14.04 22.61 -17.92
N GLY A 68 -14.45 21.34 -18.08
CA GLY A 68 -15.38 20.69 -17.16
C GLY A 68 -14.77 20.21 -15.84
N ARG A 69 -13.45 20.34 -15.65
CA ARG A 69 -12.75 19.81 -14.46
C ARG A 69 -13.31 20.36 -13.15
N GLN A 70 -13.70 21.63 -13.12
CA GLN A 70 -14.15 22.29 -11.89
C GLN A 70 -15.44 21.66 -11.33
N ASN A 71 -16.36 21.25 -12.20
CA ASN A 71 -17.59 20.57 -11.80
C ASN A 71 -17.29 19.21 -11.18
N VAL A 72 -16.38 18.45 -11.80
CA VAL A 72 -15.98 17.12 -11.30
C VAL A 72 -15.23 17.23 -9.97
N ILE A 73 -14.38 18.26 -9.82
CA ILE A 73 -13.67 18.54 -8.57
C ILE A 73 -14.65 18.91 -7.47
N GLN A 74 -15.69 19.69 -7.76
CA GLN A 74 -16.74 19.99 -6.79
C GLN A 74 -17.47 18.71 -6.35
N TRP A 75 -17.85 17.83 -7.29
CA TRP A 75 -18.50 16.56 -6.94
C TRP A 75 -17.58 15.64 -6.13
N LEU A 76 -16.28 15.65 -6.43
CA LEU A 76 -15.28 14.96 -5.63
C LEU A 76 -15.23 15.52 -4.20
N GLU A 77 -15.15 16.84 -4.04
CA GLU A 77 -15.14 17.50 -2.72
C GLU A 77 -16.40 17.19 -1.91
N GLU A 78 -17.57 17.13 -2.55
CA GLU A 78 -18.84 16.72 -1.92
C GLU A 78 -18.83 15.26 -1.44
N SER A 79 -17.99 14.40 -2.02
CA SER A 79 -17.85 12.98 -1.64
C SER A 79 -16.83 12.71 -0.53
N VAL A 80 -16.01 13.71 -0.16
CA VAL A 80 -14.93 13.57 0.83
C VAL A 80 -15.50 13.35 2.23
N ARG A 81 -14.94 12.39 2.96
CA ARG A 81 -15.20 12.19 4.38
C ARG A 81 -14.18 12.94 5.23
N TYR A 82 -14.65 13.51 6.34
CA TYR A 82 -13.81 14.17 7.34
C TYR A 82 -14.04 13.54 8.70
N ASP A 83 -13.00 12.88 9.21
CA ASP A 83 -13.04 12.14 10.47
C ASP A 83 -11.82 12.53 11.32
N GLN A 84 -12.05 13.04 12.53
CA GLN A 84 -10.99 13.34 13.52
C GLN A 84 -9.82 14.21 13.01
N GLY A 85 -10.09 15.20 12.15
CA GLY A 85 -9.05 16.07 11.58
C GLY A 85 -8.50 15.62 10.23
N GLU A 86 -8.90 14.44 9.78
CA GLU A 86 -8.36 13.79 8.59
C GLU A 86 -9.41 13.72 7.49
N ARG A 87 -8.96 13.82 6.23
CA ARG A 87 -9.84 13.70 5.06
C ARG A 87 -9.48 12.50 4.22
N HIS A 88 -10.47 11.86 3.64
CA HIS A 88 -10.23 10.81 2.66
C HIS A 88 -11.39 10.69 1.68
N VAL A 89 -11.09 10.12 0.53
CA VAL A 89 -12.12 9.74 -0.44
C VAL A 89 -12.57 8.32 -0.11
N PRO A 90 -13.87 8.11 0.21
CA PRO A 90 -14.36 6.78 0.56
C PRO A 90 -14.41 5.87 -0.66
N GLY A 91 -14.08 4.59 -0.47
CA GLY A 91 -14.21 3.52 -1.48
C GLY A 91 -14.59 2.19 -0.83
N ASN A 92 -14.77 1.15 -1.63
CA ASN A 92 -15.14 -0.20 -1.16
C ASN A 92 -13.97 -0.95 -0.49
N GLY A 93 -13.46 -0.39 0.61
CA GLY A 93 -12.30 -0.88 1.36
C GLY A 93 -11.09 0.06 1.30
N ASP A 94 -10.09 -0.24 2.11
CA ASP A 94 -8.91 0.60 2.28
C ASP A 94 -8.09 0.75 0.99
N VAL A 95 -7.97 -0.32 0.19
CA VAL A 95 -7.21 -0.31 -1.08
C VAL A 95 -7.74 0.75 -2.05
N TYR A 96 -9.06 0.81 -2.25
CA TYR A 96 -9.66 1.75 -3.19
C TYR A 96 -9.74 3.15 -2.60
N SER A 97 -9.99 3.25 -1.30
CA SER A 97 -9.98 4.55 -0.60
C SER A 97 -8.58 5.19 -0.67
N ALA A 98 -7.52 4.41 -0.54
CA ALA A 98 -6.13 4.88 -0.69
C ALA A 98 -5.81 5.34 -2.11
N GLN A 99 -6.23 4.59 -3.13
CA GLN A 99 -6.06 5.00 -4.54
C GLN A 99 -6.84 6.28 -4.85
N ALA A 100 -8.11 6.34 -4.47
CA ALA A 100 -8.97 7.50 -4.68
C ALA A 100 -8.43 8.75 -3.96
N THR A 101 -7.99 8.59 -2.71
CA THR A 101 -7.37 9.66 -1.93
C THR A 101 -6.06 10.14 -2.56
N SER A 102 -5.27 9.23 -3.14
CA SER A 102 -4.04 9.60 -3.87
C SER A 102 -4.33 10.46 -5.10
N TYR A 103 -5.35 10.09 -5.90
CA TYR A 103 -5.79 10.93 -7.02
C TYR A 103 -6.32 12.29 -6.57
N ALA A 104 -7.10 12.32 -5.49
CA ALA A 104 -7.60 13.58 -4.93
C ALA A 104 -6.46 14.50 -4.49
N ILE A 105 -5.46 14.00 -3.76
CA ILE A 105 -4.27 14.77 -3.37
C ILE A 105 -3.60 15.38 -4.61
N MET A 106 -3.32 14.57 -5.64
CA MET A 106 -2.67 15.06 -6.85
C MET A 106 -3.52 16.08 -7.61
N THR A 107 -4.84 15.91 -7.63
CA THR A 107 -5.80 16.88 -8.19
C THR A 107 -5.75 18.20 -7.44
N PHE A 108 -5.83 18.17 -6.11
CA PHE A 108 -5.85 19.37 -5.28
C PHE A 108 -4.52 20.14 -5.30
N ILE A 109 -3.40 19.42 -5.42
CA ILE A 109 -2.08 20.05 -5.68
C ILE A 109 -2.10 20.75 -7.04
N ARG A 110 -2.64 20.10 -8.08
CA ARG A 110 -2.71 20.68 -9.43
C ARG A 110 -3.58 21.93 -9.49
N GLU A 111 -4.69 21.96 -8.75
CA GLU A 111 -5.55 23.13 -8.62
C GLU A 111 -5.11 24.14 -7.54
N LEU A 112 -3.91 23.99 -6.98
CA LEU A 112 -3.31 24.92 -6.02
C LEU A 112 -4.20 25.18 -4.79
N LYS A 113 -4.85 24.13 -4.26
CA LYS A 113 -5.64 24.21 -3.03
C LYS A 113 -4.74 24.51 -1.82
N ASP A 114 -5.35 24.98 -0.73
CA ASP A 114 -4.66 25.29 0.52
C ASP A 114 -3.85 24.08 1.03
N VAL A 115 -2.63 24.34 1.50
CA VAL A 115 -1.72 23.28 1.95
C VAL A 115 -2.35 22.50 3.10
N ASN A 116 -2.94 23.16 4.10
CA ASN A 116 -3.52 22.48 5.27
C ASN A 116 -4.72 21.61 4.88
N TYR A 117 -5.48 22.03 3.88
CA TYR A 117 -6.55 21.20 3.31
C TYR A 117 -5.98 19.89 2.78
N ILE A 118 -4.91 19.94 1.97
CA ILE A 118 -4.27 18.74 1.41
C ILE A 118 -3.58 17.92 2.50
N THR A 119 -2.96 18.56 3.50
CA THR A 119 -2.31 17.90 4.64
C THR A 119 -3.24 16.93 5.35
N SER A 120 -4.53 17.26 5.49
CA SER A 120 -5.51 16.38 6.12
C SER A 120 -5.74 15.06 5.37
N PHE A 121 -5.53 15.03 4.04
CA PHE A 121 -5.57 13.79 3.24
C PHE A 121 -4.27 13.00 3.34
N VAL A 122 -3.14 13.72 3.38
CA VAL A 122 -1.81 13.12 3.55
C VAL A 122 -1.68 12.41 4.88
N GLN A 123 -2.20 13.00 5.96
CA GLN A 123 -2.23 12.38 7.29
C GLN A 123 -3.01 11.07 7.28
N TRP A 124 -4.20 11.07 6.68
CA TRP A 124 -5.00 9.86 6.54
C TRP A 124 -4.26 8.78 5.73
N LEU A 125 -3.66 9.17 4.59
CA LEU A 125 -2.94 8.24 3.71
C LEU A 125 -1.69 7.67 4.40
N GLY A 126 -0.98 8.48 5.18
CA GLY A 126 0.17 8.06 5.98
C GLY A 126 -0.18 6.97 7.00
N LYS A 127 -1.38 7.02 7.61
CA LYS A 127 -1.87 5.95 8.50
C LYS A 127 -2.17 4.63 7.78
N LYS A 128 -2.39 4.66 6.47
CA LYS A 128 -2.64 3.46 5.66
C LYS A 128 -1.35 2.81 5.15
N MET A 129 -0.22 3.52 5.21
CA MET A 129 1.08 2.96 4.87
C MET A 129 1.58 2.01 5.94
N SER A 130 2.24 0.94 5.51
CA SER A 130 3.00 0.08 6.39
C SER A 130 4.30 0.76 6.81
N PRO A 131 4.93 0.32 7.91
CA PRO A 131 6.26 0.79 8.32
C PRO A 131 7.35 0.58 7.28
N ARG A 132 7.13 -0.30 6.30
CA ARG A 132 8.04 -0.56 5.17
C ARG A 132 7.77 0.36 3.97
N GLY A 133 6.81 1.28 4.09
CA GLY A 133 6.42 2.21 3.01
C GLY A 133 5.51 1.61 1.95
N SER A 134 4.94 0.42 2.18
CA SER A 134 4.00 -0.23 1.25
C SER A 134 2.56 -0.10 1.72
N LEU A 135 1.61 -0.04 0.79
CA LEU A 135 0.19 -0.32 1.08
C LEU A 135 -0.12 -1.80 0.76
N GLN A 136 -1.40 -2.15 0.65
CA GLN A 136 -1.84 -3.54 0.54
C GLN A 136 -1.59 -4.15 -0.84
N THR A 137 -1.58 -3.34 -1.90
CA THR A 137 -1.33 -3.80 -3.27
C THR A 137 -0.15 -3.05 -3.90
N SER A 138 0.24 -3.40 -5.12
CA SER A 138 1.27 -2.62 -5.83
C SER A 138 0.73 -1.29 -6.36
N ARG A 139 -0.56 -1.23 -6.72
CA ARG A 139 -1.16 -0.06 -7.39
C ARG A 139 -1.41 1.10 -6.42
N ASP A 140 -2.06 0.82 -5.30
CA ASP A 140 -2.25 1.77 -4.20
C ASP A 140 -0.89 2.24 -3.66
N THR A 141 0.11 1.37 -3.56
CA THR A 141 1.48 1.76 -3.17
C THR A 141 2.08 2.79 -4.13
N VAL A 142 2.10 2.52 -5.44
CA VAL A 142 2.68 3.45 -6.43
C VAL A 142 1.94 4.78 -6.44
N MET A 143 0.60 4.77 -6.44
CA MET A 143 -0.20 6.00 -6.46
C MET A 143 -0.01 6.83 -5.18
N ALA A 144 0.03 6.18 -4.02
CA ALA A 144 0.24 6.87 -2.76
C ALA A 144 1.63 7.49 -2.69
N LEU A 145 2.67 6.77 -3.09
CA LEU A 145 4.05 7.30 -3.12
C LEU A 145 4.17 8.48 -4.08
N GLN A 146 3.55 8.41 -5.26
CA GLN A 146 3.52 9.52 -6.21
C GLN A 146 2.82 10.75 -5.61
N ALA A 147 1.66 10.57 -4.99
CA ALA A 147 0.91 11.64 -4.36
C ALA A 147 1.69 12.30 -3.20
N LEU A 148 2.30 11.50 -2.32
CA LEU A 148 3.13 11.99 -1.22
C LEU A 148 4.37 12.72 -1.70
N ALA A 149 5.03 12.23 -2.75
CA ALA A 149 6.19 12.91 -3.34
C ALA A 149 5.81 14.29 -3.92
N LYS A 150 4.69 14.36 -4.66
CA LYS A 150 4.16 15.64 -5.17
C LYS A 150 3.78 16.58 -4.03
N TYR A 151 3.15 16.07 -2.97
CA TYR A 151 2.81 16.86 -1.79
C TYR A 151 4.07 17.40 -1.08
N ALA A 152 5.10 16.58 -0.89
CA ALA A 152 6.35 17.02 -0.26
C ALA A 152 7.01 18.19 -1.03
N ALA A 153 6.98 18.14 -2.37
CA ALA A 153 7.44 19.23 -3.22
C ALA A 153 6.54 20.47 -3.14
N TYR A 154 5.22 20.28 -2.99
CA TYR A 154 4.23 21.37 -2.91
C TYR A 154 4.27 22.10 -1.57
N ALA A 155 4.28 21.37 -0.45
CA ALA A 155 4.20 21.92 0.90
C ALA A 155 5.47 22.69 1.32
N LYS A 156 6.62 22.38 0.71
CA LYS A 156 7.92 23.06 0.96
C LYS A 156 8.24 23.23 2.44
N GLU A 157 8.07 22.16 3.23
CA GLU A 157 8.28 22.21 4.68
C GLU A 157 9.75 22.53 5.00
N ASN A 158 9.97 23.73 5.55
CA ASN A 158 11.30 24.31 5.65
C ASN A 158 12.01 24.08 6.99
N SER A 159 11.30 23.54 7.98
CA SER A 159 11.81 23.32 9.34
C SER A 159 11.47 21.91 9.80
N LEU A 160 12.50 21.07 9.97
CA LEU A 160 12.39 19.76 10.61
C LEU A 160 13.39 19.72 11.77
N ASP A 161 12.85 19.79 12.97
CA ASP A 161 13.55 19.58 14.24
C ASP A 161 12.54 19.05 15.27
N LEU A 162 12.35 17.74 15.25
CA LEU A 162 11.45 17.01 16.15
C LEU A 162 12.27 16.30 17.24
N SER A 163 11.78 16.37 18.47
CA SER A 163 12.31 15.63 19.60
C SER A 163 11.21 14.75 20.17
N CYS A 164 11.39 13.43 20.06
CA CYS A 164 10.48 12.42 20.55
C CYS A 164 11.09 11.73 21.77
N GLN A 165 10.36 11.71 22.88
CA GLN A 165 10.73 11.00 24.10
C GLN A 165 9.78 9.81 24.28
N VAL A 166 10.34 8.63 24.49
CA VAL A 166 9.61 7.39 24.73
C VAL A 166 9.90 6.92 26.16
N THR A 167 8.85 6.71 26.94
CA THR A 167 8.92 6.19 28.31
C THR A 167 7.91 5.07 28.52
N LEU A 168 8.14 4.24 29.52
CA LEU A 168 7.33 3.07 29.82
C LEU A 168 6.66 3.20 31.19
N SER A 169 5.45 2.65 31.36
CA SER A 169 4.73 2.71 32.64
C SER A 169 5.43 1.97 33.77
N ASN A 170 6.00 0.79 33.45
CA ASN A 170 6.48 -0.16 34.45
C ASN A 170 8.00 -0.09 34.65
N ASN A 171 8.71 0.62 33.77
CA ASN A 171 10.15 0.82 33.84
C ASN A 171 10.46 2.33 33.81
N LYS A 172 10.64 2.91 35.01
CA LYS A 172 10.95 4.33 35.17
C LYS A 172 12.34 4.72 34.65
N ASP A 173 13.24 3.75 34.54
CA ASP A 173 14.60 3.96 34.05
C ASP A 173 14.66 3.91 32.52
N PHE A 174 13.64 3.36 31.85
CA PHE A 174 13.55 3.38 30.40
C PHE A 174 13.14 4.77 29.90
N LYS A 175 14.10 5.45 29.29
CA LYS A 175 13.89 6.77 28.69
C LYS A 175 14.72 6.92 27.43
N GLU A 176 14.08 6.74 26.30
CA GLU A 176 14.70 6.89 24.99
C GLU A 176 14.33 8.24 24.38
N ASN A 177 15.32 8.94 23.84
CA ASN A 177 15.11 10.23 23.16
C ASN A 177 15.62 10.15 21.72
N VAL A 178 14.71 10.38 20.78
CA VAL A 178 15.02 10.42 19.35
C VAL A 178 14.85 11.85 18.88
N ARG A 179 15.92 12.44 18.32
CA ARG A 179 15.85 13.76 17.69
C ARG A 179 15.97 13.61 16.18
N ILE A 180 14.97 14.10 15.45
CA ILE A 180 14.88 14.06 14.00
C ILE A 180 15.08 15.48 13.46
N LYS A 181 16.13 15.63 12.66
CA LYS A 181 16.51 16.85 11.94
C LYS A 181 16.64 16.51 10.46
N ARG A 182 16.80 17.51 9.60
CA ARG A 182 16.94 17.30 8.15
C ARG A 182 18.08 16.36 7.75
N ASP A 183 19.21 16.43 8.44
CA ASP A 183 20.40 15.64 8.18
C ASP A 183 20.22 14.14 8.50
N ASN A 184 19.32 13.79 9.42
CA ASN A 184 19.04 12.41 9.79
C ASN A 184 17.60 11.94 9.44
N ALA A 185 16.84 12.73 8.70
CA ALA A 185 15.43 12.45 8.35
C ALA A 185 15.25 11.16 7.53
N THR A 186 16.26 10.77 6.74
CA THR A 186 16.24 9.54 5.94
C THR A 186 16.67 8.30 6.75
N VAL A 187 17.21 8.51 7.95
CA VAL A 187 17.69 7.41 8.80
C VAL A 187 16.53 6.83 9.59
N LEU A 188 16.40 5.50 9.56
CA LEU A 188 15.41 4.79 10.37
C LEU A 188 15.82 4.87 11.85
N ASN A 189 15.03 5.61 12.63
CA ASN A 189 15.17 5.65 14.08
C ASN A 189 14.24 4.60 14.70
N LYS A 190 14.81 3.66 15.46
CA LYS A 190 14.06 2.56 16.10
C LYS A 190 14.34 2.55 17.60
N VAL A 191 13.28 2.38 18.39
CA VAL A 191 13.36 2.13 19.83
C VAL A 191 12.88 0.69 20.07
N GLU A 192 13.73 -0.14 20.66
CA GLU A 192 13.39 -1.53 20.96
C GLU A 192 12.82 -1.66 22.37
N ILE A 193 11.65 -2.26 22.49
CA ILE A 193 10.96 -2.51 23.77
C ILE A 193 10.82 -4.01 23.91
N ASN A 194 11.58 -4.59 24.85
CA ASN A 194 11.74 -6.04 24.97
C ASN A 194 10.67 -6.70 25.85
N GLN A 195 9.84 -5.92 26.54
CA GLN A 195 8.84 -6.44 27.49
C GLN A 195 7.41 -6.22 26.96
N PRO A 196 6.60 -7.28 26.82
CA PRO A 196 5.21 -7.15 26.41
C PRO A 196 4.34 -6.59 27.55
N GLY A 197 3.25 -5.90 27.19
CA GLY A 197 2.23 -5.45 28.15
C GLY A 197 2.51 -4.12 28.85
N GLU A 198 3.53 -3.38 28.43
CA GLU A 198 3.83 -2.05 28.96
C GLU A 198 3.01 -0.96 28.24
N GLN A 199 2.52 0.04 28.99
CA GLN A 199 1.96 1.24 28.36
C GLN A 199 3.12 2.12 27.89
N ILE A 200 3.13 2.42 26.59
CA ILE A 200 4.16 3.23 25.96
C ILE A 200 3.66 4.67 25.88
N PHE A 201 4.41 5.60 26.47
CA PHE A 201 4.13 7.02 26.38
C PHE A 201 5.11 7.66 25.42
N VAL A 202 4.59 8.42 24.45
CA VAL A 202 5.40 9.16 23.49
C VAL A 202 5.09 10.65 23.61
N SER A 203 6.11 11.44 23.91
CA SER A 203 6.02 12.90 23.93
C SER A 203 6.85 13.46 22.78
N ALA A 204 6.19 14.10 21.82
CA ALA A 204 6.84 14.79 20.71
C ALA A 204 6.82 16.31 20.93
N LYS A 205 7.93 16.98 20.67
CA LYS A 205 8.09 18.44 20.74
C LYS A 205 8.94 18.94 19.57
N GLY A 206 8.75 20.19 19.16
CA GLY A 206 9.54 20.83 18.12
C GLY A 206 8.70 21.20 16.90
N SER A 207 9.35 21.27 15.73
CA SER A 207 8.73 21.66 14.46
C SER A 207 8.99 20.62 13.38
N GLY A 208 7.99 20.38 12.53
CA GLY A 208 8.06 19.41 11.45
C GLY A 208 6.97 18.35 11.56
N THR A 209 6.88 17.51 10.53
CA THR A 209 5.96 16.37 10.47
C THR A 209 6.75 15.06 10.41
N GLY A 210 6.34 14.06 11.19
CA GLY A 210 6.93 12.73 11.20
C GLY A 210 5.86 11.66 11.36
N ILE A 211 6.14 10.46 10.86
CA ILE A 211 5.26 9.30 11.03
C ILE A 211 5.92 8.34 12.02
N LEU A 212 5.15 7.95 13.04
CA LEU A 212 5.56 6.96 14.04
C LEU A 212 4.80 5.65 13.78
N PHE A 213 5.54 4.54 13.73
CA PHE A 213 4.98 3.20 13.61
C PHE A 213 5.25 2.39 14.88
N PHE A 214 4.21 1.74 15.40
CA PHE A 214 4.34 0.73 16.45
C PHE A 214 4.31 -0.66 15.83
N ASN A 215 5.46 -1.35 15.87
CA ASN A 215 5.62 -2.68 15.31
C ASN A 215 5.67 -3.71 16.42
N TYR A 216 4.67 -4.58 16.48
CA TYR A 216 4.62 -5.72 17.40
C TYR A 216 4.39 -7.01 16.61
N THR A 217 5.15 -8.05 16.95
CA THR A 217 5.08 -9.36 16.28
C THR A 217 4.87 -10.44 17.33
N TYR A 218 3.87 -11.28 17.13
CA TYR A 218 3.51 -12.36 18.05
C TYR A 218 2.97 -13.55 17.25
N ASN A 219 3.09 -14.74 17.82
CA ASN A 219 2.57 -15.95 17.20
C ASN A 219 1.06 -16.08 17.49
N VAL A 220 0.27 -16.39 16.47
CA VAL A 220 -1.17 -16.67 16.56
C VAL A 220 -1.45 -18.07 16.05
N LYS A 221 -2.49 -18.71 16.58
CA LYS A 221 -3.04 -19.92 15.97
C LYS A 221 -3.61 -19.55 14.61
N VAL A 222 -3.29 -20.34 13.59
CA VAL A 222 -3.79 -20.21 12.22
C VAL A 222 -5.31 -20.49 12.25
N PRO A 223 -6.19 -19.54 11.88
CA PRO A 223 -7.62 -19.83 11.73
C PRO A 223 -7.88 -20.83 10.59
N ASP A 224 -9.00 -21.54 10.62
CA ASP A 224 -9.35 -22.52 9.57
C ASP A 224 -9.74 -21.84 8.24
N ASP A 225 -10.14 -20.55 8.25
CA ASP A 225 -10.76 -19.84 7.11
C ASP A 225 -9.82 -18.95 6.26
N ILE A 226 -8.49 -19.08 6.37
CA ILE A 226 -7.56 -18.17 5.65
C ILE A 226 -7.39 -18.52 4.16
N CYS A 227 -7.74 -19.75 3.78
CA CYS A 227 -7.46 -20.30 2.46
C CYS A 227 -8.52 -19.80 1.46
N LYS A 228 -8.23 -18.69 0.76
CA LYS A 228 -9.10 -18.15 -0.31
C LYS A 228 -9.13 -19.01 -1.58
N PHE A 229 -8.16 -19.90 -1.71
CA PHE A 229 -8.03 -20.83 -2.83
C PHE A 229 -8.07 -22.25 -2.29
N ASN A 230 -8.77 -23.14 -2.98
CA ASN A 230 -8.71 -24.56 -2.72
C ASN A 230 -7.44 -25.11 -3.38
N VAL A 231 -6.42 -25.37 -2.58
CA VAL A 231 -5.14 -25.94 -3.03
C VAL A 231 -5.10 -27.41 -2.60
N THR A 232 -5.11 -28.31 -3.57
CA THR A 232 -4.89 -29.74 -3.34
C THR A 232 -3.50 -30.11 -3.79
N VAL A 233 -2.68 -30.66 -2.89
CA VAL A 233 -1.34 -31.16 -3.22
C VAL A 233 -1.37 -32.68 -3.14
N ASN A 234 -1.08 -33.33 -4.26
CA ASN A 234 -0.91 -34.78 -4.31
C ASN A 234 0.58 -35.10 -4.15
N PHE A 235 0.91 -35.78 -3.06
CA PHE A 235 2.25 -36.30 -2.87
C PHE A 235 2.36 -37.70 -3.47
N GLU A 236 3.09 -37.82 -4.57
CA GLU A 236 3.50 -39.13 -5.08
C GLU A 236 4.85 -39.51 -4.47
N GLN A 237 4.81 -40.37 -3.46
CA GLN A 237 6.02 -41.04 -3.00
C GLN A 237 6.46 -42.00 -4.12
N LYS A 238 7.54 -41.67 -4.84
CA LYS A 238 8.19 -42.66 -5.71
C LYS A 238 8.74 -43.78 -4.83
N HIS A 239 8.01 -44.88 -4.75
CA HIS A 239 8.57 -46.13 -4.27
C HIS A 239 9.61 -46.58 -5.29
N PRO A 240 10.84 -46.93 -4.85
CA PRO A 240 11.85 -47.44 -5.77
C PRO A 240 11.27 -48.67 -6.49
N SER A 241 11.46 -48.72 -7.81
CA SER A 241 11.02 -49.86 -8.60
C SER A 241 11.67 -51.16 -8.08
N GLN A 242 11.06 -52.32 -8.31
CA GLN A 242 11.69 -53.60 -7.91
C GLN A 242 13.12 -53.73 -8.47
N VAL A 243 13.37 -53.15 -9.65
CA VAL A 243 14.70 -53.08 -10.27
C VAL A 243 15.65 -52.21 -9.44
N GLU A 244 15.25 -51.01 -8.99
CA GLU A 244 16.07 -50.19 -8.10
C GLU A 244 16.32 -50.84 -6.73
N ILE A 245 15.32 -51.52 -6.18
CA ILE A 245 15.46 -52.28 -4.92
C ILE A 245 16.48 -53.39 -5.11
N LEU A 246 16.36 -54.17 -6.20
CA LEU A 246 17.30 -55.23 -6.52
C LEU A 246 18.70 -54.68 -6.76
N THR A 247 18.88 -53.60 -7.51
CA THR A 247 20.19 -52.97 -7.73
C THR A 247 20.83 -52.48 -6.43
N ARG A 248 20.04 -51.95 -5.48
CA ARG A 248 20.53 -51.56 -4.15
C ARG A 248 20.86 -52.76 -3.27
N ILE A 249 20.09 -53.84 -3.35
CA ILE A 249 20.37 -55.10 -2.65
C ILE A 249 21.65 -55.74 -3.22
N SER A 250 21.83 -55.78 -4.54
CA SER A 250 23.05 -56.29 -5.18
C SER A 250 24.29 -55.54 -4.72
N ARG A 251 24.22 -54.20 -4.68
CA ARG A 251 25.29 -53.35 -4.12
C ARG A 251 25.54 -53.58 -2.63
N SER A 252 24.50 -53.87 -1.85
CA SER A 252 24.62 -54.12 -0.40
C SER A 252 25.11 -55.53 -0.07
N ILE A 253 24.93 -56.50 -0.98
CA ILE A 253 25.46 -57.86 -0.83
C ILE A 253 26.97 -57.90 -1.09
N GLU A 254 27.49 -57.03 -1.97
CA GLU A 254 28.93 -56.85 -2.18
C GLU A 254 29.66 -56.28 -0.95
N ASP A 255 28.96 -55.56 -0.06
CA ASP A 255 29.53 -54.91 1.14
C ASP A 255 29.15 -55.56 2.49
N GLY A 256 28.55 -56.76 2.47
CA GLY A 256 28.38 -57.59 3.67
C GLY A 256 27.38 -57.07 4.72
N GLY A 257 26.14 -57.56 4.67
CA GLY A 257 25.24 -57.63 5.83
C GLY A 257 23.87 -56.99 5.63
N VAL A 258 22.80 -57.80 5.69
CA VAL A 258 21.40 -57.35 5.58
C VAL A 258 20.77 -57.25 6.97
N HIS A 259 20.45 -56.03 7.42
CA HIS A 259 19.46 -55.79 8.48
C HIS A 259 18.16 -55.28 7.84
N ARG A 260 17.05 -55.99 8.05
CA ARG A 260 15.70 -55.54 7.67
C ARG A 260 15.06 -54.79 8.84
N GLU A 261 15.06 -53.47 8.79
CA GLU A 261 14.15 -52.65 9.59
C GLU A 261 12.94 -52.22 8.75
N LYS A 262 11.74 -52.48 9.27
CA LYS A 262 10.48 -51.95 8.71
C LYS A 262 10.35 -50.49 9.14
N TYR A 263 10.62 -49.55 8.23
CA TYR A 263 10.28 -48.15 8.48
C TYR A 263 8.75 -47.97 8.41
N PRO A 264 8.12 -47.36 9.44
CA PRO A 264 6.72 -46.96 9.36
C PRO A 264 6.55 -45.92 8.25
N LYS A 265 5.45 -46.00 7.50
CA LYS A 265 5.06 -44.96 6.53
C LYS A 265 4.71 -43.68 7.30
N PRO A 266 5.45 -42.58 7.13
CA PRO A 266 4.99 -41.31 7.66
C PRO A 266 3.83 -40.80 6.78
N ASP A 267 2.70 -40.53 7.40
CA ASP A 267 1.59 -39.82 6.79
C ASP A 267 1.85 -38.31 6.97
N TYR A 268 2.37 -37.66 5.94
CA TYR A 268 2.62 -36.22 5.96
C TYR A 268 1.43 -35.50 5.34
N ARG A 269 0.66 -34.79 6.16
CA ARG A 269 -0.36 -33.85 5.69
C ARG A 269 0.23 -32.45 5.67
N MET A 270 0.56 -31.93 4.48
CA MET A 270 0.96 -30.54 4.28
C MET A 270 -0.26 -29.72 3.87
N GLU A 271 -0.65 -28.77 4.72
CA GLU A 271 -1.64 -27.74 4.38
C GLU A 271 -0.90 -26.52 3.85
N VAL A 272 -1.02 -26.28 2.55
CA VAL A 272 -0.37 -25.14 1.87
C VAL A 272 -1.44 -24.08 1.62
N CYS A 273 -1.46 -23.02 2.44
CA CYS A 273 -2.24 -21.83 2.10
C CYS A 273 -1.35 -20.82 1.34
N ALA A 274 -1.77 -20.45 0.13
CA ALA A 274 -1.19 -19.33 -0.60
C ALA A 274 -1.92 -18.04 -0.20
N ARG A 275 -1.16 -17.02 0.24
CA ARG A 275 -1.65 -15.67 0.50
C ARG A 275 -1.63 -14.81 -0.75
#